data_AF-B5W371-F1
#
_entry.id   AF-B5W371-F1
#
_cell.length_a   1.000
_cell.length_b   1.000
_cell.length_c   1.000
_cell.angle_alpha   90.00
_cell.angle_beta   90.00
_cell.angle_gamma   90.00
#
_symmetry.space_group_name_H-M   'P 1'
#
loop_
_entity.id
_entity.type
_entity.pdbx_description
1 polymer ?
#
loop_
_entity_poly.entity_id
_entity_poly.type
_entity_poly.pdbx_seq_one_letter_code
_entity_poly.pdbx_strand_id
1 'polypeptide(L)'
;MIQQLIQLIATMTGLHIRPQDYGTFSQKIWRRVQQLHLSSLNEYYNLLTAANTESQTEWSELMPLLTTTETYFFRDRGQFKLLREVILPELIAARKSSKTLRLWSAGCSTGEEAYSLAILVQQLLPDWSNWLIEITGTDVNEVALQRARDGVYSHWSFRMVDPEVQRQYFYPQGQNWLVNPAAKSLVRFLKLNLVSDNCTNAIASLGKIDLILCRNVFVYFEKPYIVQVLRKFYQVLRPGGYLMTAHAEIQGLLLDEFKACIFPESVIYQREKPPQNLSVSSPNVSLNHRQPLSPLLNRAYYHPNGSRLPSPSQPPANHGQQKQGNLSTLSIVPPPISAIPTASEQAIAISQSLEEAKKLINQKAYNEALKKVQEFVANHPQNFDAHYLMAKIYANSGQHDQAILHCQKALEIQSLSIEPYYILLHIAQEQGDLQNAKIFSKRIIYLSDVSASSICAHLELATVHEREGNLPQAKKLYLTALSLLNTVPAHLPVPYLGEILGGDLKAYLQQKLNLILY
;
A
#
# COMPACT_ATOMS: atom_id res chain seq x y z
N MET A 1 5.05 -23.72 -24.34
CA MET A 1 3.60 -23.83 -24.01
C MET A 1 3.19 -23.15 -22.71
N ILE A 2 3.44 -23.70 -21.52
CA ILE A 2 2.82 -23.16 -20.29
C ILE A 2 3.18 -21.69 -20.00
N GLN A 3 4.42 -21.26 -20.27
CA GLN A 3 4.83 -19.85 -20.19
C GLN A 3 4.10 -18.95 -21.19
N GLN A 4 3.78 -19.44 -22.40
CA GLN A 4 2.98 -18.68 -23.38
C GLN A 4 1.53 -18.54 -22.94
N LEU A 5 0.96 -19.54 -22.25
CA LEU A 5 -0.36 -19.43 -21.64
C LEU A 5 -0.38 -18.41 -20.48
N ILE A 6 0.67 -18.38 -19.65
CA ILE A 6 0.83 -17.36 -18.60
C ILE A 6 0.91 -15.97 -19.23
N GLN A 7 1.74 -15.77 -20.27
CA GLN A 7 1.83 -14.50 -20.98
C GLN A 7 0.51 -14.09 -21.65
N LEU A 8 -0.22 -15.04 -22.24
CA LEU A 8 -1.54 -14.80 -22.84
C LEU A 8 -2.53 -14.33 -21.77
N ILE A 9 -2.57 -14.98 -20.61
CA ILE A 9 -3.44 -14.59 -19.49
C ILE A 9 -3.08 -13.21 -18.97
N ALA A 10 -1.80 -12.92 -18.73
CA ALA A 10 -1.37 -11.59 -18.31
C ALA A 10 -1.79 -10.52 -19.34
N THR A 11 -1.61 -10.80 -20.63
CA THR A 11 -2.01 -9.90 -21.74
C THR A 11 -3.52 -9.68 -21.80
N MET A 12 -4.31 -10.75 -21.64
CA MET A 12 -5.77 -10.69 -21.77
C MET A 12 -6.48 -10.20 -20.52
N THR A 13 -5.91 -10.34 -19.32
CA THR A 13 -6.60 -10.12 -18.03
C THR A 13 -5.86 -9.16 -17.08
N GLY A 14 -4.59 -8.86 -17.33
CA GLY A 14 -3.70 -8.18 -16.39
C GLY A 14 -3.09 -9.08 -15.31
N LEU A 15 -3.61 -10.30 -15.12
CA LEU A 15 -3.24 -11.16 -14.00
C LEU A 15 -1.82 -11.73 -14.13
N HIS A 16 -0.96 -11.35 -13.20
CA HIS A 16 0.35 -11.92 -12.99
C HIS A 16 0.26 -13.22 -12.20
N ILE A 17 0.45 -14.35 -12.87
CA ILE A 17 0.66 -15.63 -12.19
C ILE A 17 2.07 -15.62 -11.59
N ARG A 18 2.19 -15.70 -10.26
CA ARG A 18 3.49 -15.69 -9.58
C ARG A 18 4.21 -17.03 -9.78
N PRO A 19 5.56 -17.09 -9.82
CA PRO A 19 6.31 -18.33 -10.03
C PRO A 19 5.93 -19.47 -9.07
N GLN A 20 5.66 -19.16 -7.80
CA GLN A 20 5.19 -20.11 -6.79
C GLN A 20 3.84 -20.79 -7.14
N ASP A 21 2.98 -20.10 -7.88
CA ASP A 21 1.63 -20.56 -8.21
C ASP A 21 1.63 -21.36 -9.53
N TYR A 22 2.75 -21.48 -10.23
CA TYR A 22 2.87 -22.18 -11.53
C TYR A 22 2.43 -23.64 -11.46
N GLY A 23 2.66 -24.34 -10.33
CA GLY A 23 2.18 -25.72 -10.13
C GLY A 23 0.66 -25.80 -10.12
N THR A 24 0.01 -25.05 -9.23
CA THR A 24 -1.45 -24.94 -9.11
C THR A 24 -2.10 -24.43 -10.39
N PHE A 25 -1.47 -23.45 -11.05
CA PHE A 25 -1.89 -22.94 -12.35
C PHE A 25 -1.86 -24.04 -13.42
N SER A 26 -0.74 -24.77 -13.54
CA SER A 26 -0.60 -25.86 -14.50
C SER A 26 -1.65 -26.96 -14.28
N GLN A 27 -1.96 -27.30 -13.03
CA GLN A 27 -3.02 -28.26 -12.69
C GLN A 27 -4.41 -27.77 -13.14
N LYS A 28 -4.74 -26.49 -12.92
CA LYS A 28 -6.01 -25.89 -13.36
C LYS A 28 -6.15 -25.92 -14.89
N ILE A 29 -5.08 -25.55 -15.62
CA ILE A 29 -5.04 -25.59 -17.08
C ILE A 29 -5.18 -27.03 -17.61
N TRP A 30 -4.40 -27.98 -17.09
CA TRP A 30 -4.51 -29.39 -17.50
C TRP A 30 -5.90 -29.99 -17.24
N ARG A 31 -6.56 -29.59 -16.16
CA ARG A 31 -7.95 -29.97 -15.91
C ARG A 31 -8.90 -29.45 -16.99
N ARG A 32 -8.74 -28.20 -17.46
CA ARG A 32 -9.53 -27.67 -18.59
C ARG A 32 -9.26 -28.42 -19.90
N VAL A 33 -7.98 -28.67 -20.23
CA VAL A 33 -7.56 -29.48 -21.39
C VAL A 33 -8.28 -30.84 -21.40
N GLN A 34 -8.28 -31.54 -20.27
CA GLN A 34 -8.95 -32.84 -20.11
C GLN A 34 -10.49 -32.74 -20.21
N GLN A 35 -11.09 -31.72 -19.58
CA GLN A 35 -12.54 -31.49 -19.62
C GLN A 35 -13.07 -31.15 -21.02
N LEU A 36 -12.24 -30.51 -21.86
CA LEU A 36 -12.55 -30.20 -23.26
C LEU A 36 -12.14 -31.31 -24.24
N HIS A 37 -11.60 -32.43 -23.75
CA HIS A 37 -11.08 -33.54 -24.56
C HIS A 37 -10.00 -33.14 -25.58
N LEU A 38 -9.21 -32.10 -25.27
CA LEU A 38 -8.11 -31.64 -26.12
C LEU A 38 -6.86 -32.50 -25.93
N SER A 39 -6.12 -32.74 -27.01
CA SER A 39 -4.96 -33.63 -27.02
C SER A 39 -3.67 -32.93 -26.55
N SER A 40 -3.65 -31.60 -26.50
CA SER A 40 -2.45 -30.83 -26.14
C SER A 40 -2.73 -29.45 -25.54
N LEU A 41 -1.74 -28.91 -24.81
CA LEU A 41 -1.70 -27.50 -24.39
C LEU A 41 -1.66 -26.52 -25.59
N ASN A 42 -1.28 -26.99 -26.79
CA ASN A 42 -1.22 -26.17 -27.99
C ASN A 42 -2.61 -25.98 -28.61
N GLU A 43 -3.43 -27.03 -28.64
CA GLU A 43 -4.86 -26.90 -28.99
C GLU A 43 -5.59 -25.97 -28.02
N TYR A 44 -5.31 -26.07 -26.72
CA TYR A 44 -5.93 -25.18 -25.72
C TYR A 44 -5.47 -23.72 -25.87
N TYR A 45 -4.19 -23.48 -26.17
CA TYR A 45 -3.70 -22.15 -26.51
C TYR A 45 -4.42 -21.61 -27.75
N ASN A 46 -4.53 -22.41 -28.82
CA ASN A 46 -5.21 -22.03 -30.05
C ASN A 46 -6.68 -21.66 -29.78
N LEU A 47 -7.41 -22.47 -29.01
CA LEU A 47 -8.79 -22.20 -28.56
C LEU A 47 -8.89 -20.85 -27.83
N LEU A 48 -8.02 -20.57 -26.86
CA LEU A 48 -8.01 -19.29 -26.14
C LEU A 48 -7.65 -18.09 -27.03
N THR A 49 -6.95 -18.29 -28.15
CA THR A 49 -6.61 -17.22 -29.12
C THR A 49 -7.58 -17.10 -30.31
N ALA A 50 -8.50 -18.05 -30.51
CA ALA A 50 -9.34 -18.13 -31.71
C ALA A 50 -10.34 -16.97 -31.87
N ALA A 51 -10.58 -16.17 -30.82
CA ALA A 51 -11.45 -14.99 -30.81
C ALA A 51 -12.91 -15.26 -31.26
N ASN A 52 -13.35 -16.52 -31.22
CA ASN A 52 -14.68 -16.99 -31.58
C ASN A 52 -15.54 -17.24 -30.31
N THR A 53 -16.79 -17.68 -30.49
CA THR A 53 -17.71 -17.97 -29.37
C THR A 53 -17.18 -19.04 -28.40
N GLU A 54 -16.54 -20.09 -28.90
CA GLU A 54 -15.95 -21.16 -28.08
C GLU A 54 -14.84 -20.61 -27.18
N SER A 55 -13.98 -19.77 -27.75
CA SER A 55 -12.94 -19.03 -27.02
C SER A 55 -13.53 -18.19 -25.89
N GLN A 56 -14.59 -17.42 -26.15
CA GLN A 56 -15.25 -16.56 -25.16
C GLN A 56 -15.92 -17.38 -24.03
N THR A 57 -16.49 -18.54 -24.35
CA THR A 57 -17.02 -19.49 -23.37
C THR A 57 -15.90 -20.04 -22.50
N GLU A 58 -14.79 -20.51 -23.09
CA GLU A 58 -13.67 -21.05 -22.31
C GLU A 58 -12.98 -19.99 -21.44
N TRP A 59 -12.80 -18.77 -21.93
CA TRP A 59 -12.33 -17.66 -21.09
C TRP A 59 -13.25 -17.45 -19.88
N SER A 60 -14.57 -17.54 -20.06
CA SER A 60 -15.55 -17.38 -18.98
C SER A 60 -15.53 -18.53 -17.96
N GLU A 61 -15.21 -19.75 -18.39
CA GLU A 61 -14.96 -20.91 -17.53
C GLU A 61 -13.60 -20.86 -16.81
N LEU A 62 -12.59 -20.28 -17.45
CA LEU A 62 -11.24 -20.16 -16.91
C LEU A 62 -11.12 -19.05 -15.85
N MET A 63 -11.81 -17.90 -16.01
CA MET A 63 -11.70 -16.78 -15.06
C MET A 63 -11.96 -17.15 -13.59
N PRO A 64 -13.04 -17.88 -13.23
CA PRO A 64 -13.28 -18.29 -11.85
C PRO A 64 -12.15 -19.14 -11.25
N LEU A 65 -11.38 -19.85 -12.08
CA LEU A 65 -10.24 -20.65 -11.64
C LEU A 65 -8.98 -19.80 -11.40
N LEU A 66 -8.85 -18.62 -12.04
CA LEU A 66 -7.67 -17.76 -11.95
C LEU A 66 -7.84 -16.62 -10.92
N THR A 67 -9.04 -16.11 -10.72
CA THR A 67 -9.31 -15.04 -9.75
C THR A 67 -9.37 -15.53 -8.30
N THR A 68 -8.96 -14.68 -7.34
CA THR A 68 -9.20 -14.87 -5.91
C THR A 68 -10.39 -14.01 -5.47
N THR A 69 -11.44 -14.63 -4.93
CA THR A 69 -12.71 -13.94 -4.61
C THR A 69 -12.85 -13.53 -3.15
N GLU A 70 -11.79 -13.60 -2.33
CA GLU A 70 -11.87 -13.32 -0.90
C GLU A 70 -12.23 -11.85 -0.64
N THR A 71 -13.42 -11.59 -0.10
CA THR A 71 -13.94 -10.26 0.25
C THR A 71 -14.94 -10.38 1.41
N TYR A 72 -15.35 -9.25 1.99
CA TYR A 72 -16.30 -9.17 3.09
C TYR A 72 -16.81 -7.74 3.28
N PHE A 73 -17.94 -7.59 3.97
CA PHE A 73 -18.56 -6.30 4.24
C PHE A 73 -17.68 -5.42 5.13
N PHE A 74 -17.56 -4.15 4.77
CA PHE A 74 -16.74 -3.14 5.45
C PHE A 74 -15.27 -3.59 5.64
N ARG A 75 -14.73 -4.30 4.65
CA ARG A 75 -13.32 -4.72 4.58
C ARG A 75 -12.39 -3.52 4.72
N ASP A 76 -11.50 -3.58 5.70
CA ASP A 76 -10.70 -2.48 6.23
C ASP A 76 -11.54 -1.41 6.96
N ARG A 77 -11.44 -1.41 8.29
CA ARG A 77 -12.18 -0.47 9.15
C ARG A 77 -11.66 0.96 9.03
N GLY A 78 -10.37 1.16 8.72
CA GLY A 78 -9.80 2.50 8.56
C GLY A 78 -10.32 3.16 7.29
N GLN A 79 -10.20 2.49 6.15
CA GLN A 79 -10.68 3.00 4.87
C GLN A 79 -12.19 3.23 4.85
N PHE A 80 -13.01 2.33 5.42
CA PHE A 80 -14.45 2.57 5.54
C PHE A 80 -14.82 3.67 6.55
N LYS A 81 -14.00 3.90 7.60
CA LYS A 81 -14.14 5.06 8.48
C LYS A 81 -13.86 6.37 7.72
N LEU A 82 -12.76 6.42 6.96
CA LEU A 82 -12.41 7.58 6.11
C LEU A 82 -13.49 7.88 5.05
N LEU A 83 -14.05 6.84 4.42
CA LEU A 83 -15.19 7.00 3.51
C LEU A 83 -16.41 7.60 4.23
N ARG A 84 -16.72 7.12 5.45
CA ARG A 84 -17.87 7.59 6.23
C ARG A 84 -17.72 9.03 6.71
N GLU A 85 -16.57 9.37 7.28
CA GLU A 85 -16.38 10.62 8.04
C GLU A 85 -15.91 11.80 7.16
N VAL A 86 -15.25 11.54 6.03
CA VAL A 86 -14.64 12.59 5.20
C VAL A 86 -15.12 12.53 3.75
N ILE A 87 -14.86 11.41 3.06
CA ILE A 87 -14.92 11.39 1.58
C ILE A 87 -16.35 11.41 1.04
N LEU A 88 -17.24 10.55 1.55
CA LEU A 88 -18.64 10.57 1.11
C LEU A 88 -19.36 11.86 1.54
N PRO A 89 -19.19 12.40 2.77
CA PRO A 89 -19.72 13.71 3.13
C PRO A 89 -19.29 14.85 2.21
N GLU A 90 -18.00 14.94 1.83
CA GLU A 90 -17.52 15.96 0.89
C GLU A 90 -18.19 15.81 -0.49
N LEU A 91 -18.20 14.58 -1.03
CA LEU A 91 -18.80 14.31 -2.34
C LEU A 91 -20.31 14.58 -2.36
N ILE A 92 -21.04 14.22 -1.29
CA ILE A 92 -22.46 14.53 -1.12
C ILE A 92 -22.65 16.05 -1.09
N ALA A 93 -21.89 16.78 -0.27
CA ALA A 93 -21.99 18.24 -0.20
C ALA A 93 -21.72 18.91 -1.57
N ALA A 94 -20.70 18.45 -2.29
CA ALA A 94 -20.34 18.92 -3.63
C ALA A 94 -21.37 18.56 -4.73
N ARG A 95 -22.34 17.68 -4.44
CA ARG A 95 -23.39 17.23 -5.38
C ARG A 95 -24.80 17.62 -4.96
N LYS A 96 -24.95 18.37 -3.86
CA LYS A 96 -26.25 18.80 -3.31
C LYS A 96 -27.14 19.56 -4.30
N SER A 97 -26.56 20.28 -5.26
CA SER A 97 -27.30 20.99 -6.33
C SER A 97 -27.80 20.06 -7.44
N SER A 98 -26.98 19.10 -7.89
CA SER A 98 -27.33 18.15 -8.95
C SER A 98 -28.02 16.88 -8.46
N LYS A 99 -28.05 16.64 -7.14
CA LYS A 99 -28.52 15.42 -6.47
C LYS A 99 -28.14 14.12 -7.19
N THR A 100 -26.89 14.04 -7.64
CA THR A 100 -26.38 12.92 -8.47
C THR A 100 -25.01 12.50 -7.95
N LEU A 101 -24.91 11.26 -7.49
CA LEU A 101 -23.69 10.68 -6.91
C LEU A 101 -23.35 9.35 -7.59
N ARG A 102 -22.14 9.25 -8.15
CA ARG A 102 -21.72 8.08 -8.92
C ARG A 102 -20.50 7.41 -8.31
N LEU A 103 -20.66 6.17 -7.89
CA LEU A 103 -19.61 5.39 -7.21
C LEU A 103 -19.30 4.12 -8.03
N TRP A 104 -18.03 3.72 -8.08
CA TRP A 104 -17.59 2.51 -8.78
C TRP A 104 -16.73 1.66 -7.85
N SER A 105 -17.11 0.40 -7.62
CA SER A 105 -16.24 -0.63 -7.04
C SER A 105 -15.70 -1.49 -8.19
N ALA A 106 -14.41 -1.32 -8.48
CA ALA A 106 -13.69 -1.96 -9.57
C ALA A 106 -12.89 -3.16 -9.04
N GLY A 107 -13.25 -4.37 -9.49
CA GLY A 107 -12.84 -5.64 -8.88
C GLY A 107 -13.70 -5.98 -7.66
N CYS A 108 -15.03 -5.86 -7.80
CA CYS A 108 -15.96 -5.97 -6.67
C CYS A 108 -16.13 -7.39 -6.11
N SER A 109 -15.57 -8.42 -6.76
CA SER A 109 -15.75 -9.84 -6.42
C SER A 109 -17.25 -10.18 -6.24
N THR A 110 -17.61 -10.83 -5.13
CA THR A 110 -18.99 -11.21 -4.77
C THR A 110 -19.87 -10.05 -4.29
N GLY A 111 -19.43 -8.80 -4.35
CA GLY A 111 -20.28 -7.61 -4.24
C GLY A 111 -20.31 -6.93 -2.87
N GLU A 112 -19.70 -7.50 -1.83
CA GLU A 112 -19.72 -6.95 -0.47
C GLU A 112 -19.23 -5.49 -0.38
N GLU A 113 -18.20 -5.11 -1.14
CA GLU A 113 -17.70 -3.72 -1.15
C GLU A 113 -18.73 -2.74 -1.74
N ALA A 114 -19.35 -3.10 -2.87
CA ALA A 114 -20.35 -2.26 -3.53
C ALA A 114 -21.61 -2.08 -2.67
N TYR A 115 -22.04 -3.13 -1.97
CA TYR A 115 -23.14 -3.04 -1.01
C TYR A 115 -22.75 -2.31 0.28
N SER A 116 -21.52 -2.42 0.78
CA SER A 116 -21.05 -1.58 1.90
C SER A 116 -21.04 -0.09 1.53
N LEU A 117 -20.72 0.28 0.28
CA LEU A 117 -20.91 1.65 -0.20
C LEU A 117 -22.39 2.06 -0.21
N ALA A 118 -23.29 1.20 -0.70
CA ALA A 118 -24.73 1.48 -0.71
C ALA A 118 -25.28 1.73 0.70
N ILE A 119 -24.88 0.90 1.67
CA ILE A 119 -25.23 1.05 3.09
C ILE A 119 -24.65 2.35 3.67
N LEU A 120 -23.38 2.69 3.40
CA LEU A 120 -22.80 3.97 3.84
C LEU A 120 -23.56 5.17 3.27
N VAL A 121 -23.93 5.16 1.99
CA VAL A 121 -24.69 6.25 1.39
C VAL A 121 -26.06 6.39 2.06
N GLN A 122 -26.76 5.28 2.34
CA GLN A 122 -28.03 5.32 3.07
C GLN A 122 -27.89 5.81 4.52
N GLN A 123 -26.76 5.53 5.19
CA GLN A 123 -26.47 6.05 6.53
C GLN A 123 -26.20 7.56 6.54
N LEU A 124 -25.49 8.07 5.53
CA LEU A 124 -25.05 9.47 5.45
C LEU A 124 -26.06 10.41 4.81
N LEU A 125 -27.00 9.87 4.02
CA LEU A 125 -27.94 10.65 3.22
C LEU A 125 -29.37 10.17 3.47
N PRO A 126 -30.06 10.67 4.52
CA PRO A 126 -31.42 10.24 4.85
C PRO A 126 -32.45 10.45 3.73
N ASP A 127 -32.25 11.44 2.85
CA ASP A 127 -33.09 11.74 1.70
C ASP A 127 -32.61 11.08 0.39
N TRP A 128 -31.83 9.99 0.46
CA TRP A 128 -31.21 9.30 -0.68
C TRP A 128 -32.19 8.96 -1.83
N SER A 129 -33.47 8.74 -1.54
CA SER A 129 -34.51 8.51 -2.55
C SER A 129 -34.79 9.71 -3.47
N ASN A 130 -34.40 10.92 -3.05
CA ASN A 130 -34.46 12.15 -3.86
C ASN A 130 -33.20 12.36 -4.71
N TRP A 131 -32.27 11.40 -4.74
CA TRP A 131 -31.00 11.49 -5.44
C TRP A 131 -30.87 10.39 -6.50
N LEU A 132 -30.24 10.73 -7.63
CA LEU A 132 -29.72 9.75 -8.57
C LEU A 132 -28.40 9.20 -8.04
N ILE A 133 -28.49 8.13 -7.26
CA ILE A 133 -27.34 7.37 -6.76
C ILE A 133 -27.13 6.18 -7.68
N GLU A 134 -25.95 6.12 -8.32
CA GLU A 134 -25.58 5.01 -9.18
C GLU A 134 -24.28 4.39 -8.65
N ILE A 135 -24.39 3.20 -8.05
CA ILE A 135 -23.25 2.41 -7.61
C ILE A 135 -23.05 1.27 -8.61
N THR A 136 -21.90 1.26 -9.29
CA THR A 136 -21.57 0.17 -10.22
C THR A 136 -20.51 -0.72 -9.57
N GLY A 137 -20.79 -2.01 -9.45
CA GLY A 137 -19.79 -3.04 -9.16
C GLY A 137 -19.34 -3.69 -10.45
N THR A 138 -18.03 -3.85 -10.66
CA THR A 138 -17.52 -4.57 -11.84
C THR A 138 -16.47 -5.59 -11.49
N ASP A 139 -16.49 -6.73 -12.16
CA ASP A 139 -15.48 -7.78 -12.05
C ASP A 139 -15.32 -8.52 -13.39
N VAL A 140 -14.25 -9.31 -13.52
CA VAL A 140 -14.02 -10.19 -14.68
C VAL A 140 -14.67 -11.57 -14.47
N ASN A 141 -14.88 -11.97 -13.21
CA ASN A 141 -15.46 -13.25 -12.81
C ASN A 141 -17.00 -13.18 -12.74
N GLU A 142 -17.65 -13.70 -13.78
CA GLU A 142 -19.12 -13.72 -13.88
C GLU A 142 -19.80 -14.54 -12.77
N VAL A 143 -19.15 -15.59 -12.26
CA VAL A 143 -19.68 -16.41 -11.14
C VAL A 143 -19.70 -15.61 -9.84
N ALA A 144 -18.70 -14.76 -9.62
CA ALA A 144 -18.68 -13.83 -8.50
C ALA A 144 -19.75 -12.74 -8.65
N LEU A 145 -19.89 -12.16 -9.85
CA LEU A 145 -20.93 -11.19 -10.16
C LEU A 145 -22.35 -11.76 -10.01
N GLN A 146 -22.57 -13.04 -10.35
CA GLN A 146 -23.89 -13.64 -10.14
C GLN A 146 -24.24 -13.73 -8.65
N ARG A 147 -23.30 -14.16 -7.79
CA ARG A 147 -23.49 -14.13 -6.33
C ARG A 147 -23.76 -12.71 -5.82
N ALA A 148 -23.08 -11.70 -6.40
CA ALA A 148 -23.33 -10.30 -6.10
C ALA A 148 -24.76 -9.87 -6.47
N ARG A 149 -25.27 -10.26 -7.64
CA ARG A 149 -26.66 -10.03 -8.07
C ARG A 149 -27.68 -10.79 -7.22
N ASP A 150 -27.36 -11.99 -6.77
CA ASP A 150 -28.20 -12.75 -5.84
C ASP A 150 -28.28 -12.02 -4.49
N GLY A 151 -27.14 -11.49 -4.01
CA GLY A 151 -27.05 -10.68 -2.80
C GLY A 151 -27.25 -11.48 -1.51
N VAL A 152 -26.95 -12.79 -1.56
CA VAL A 152 -27.09 -13.75 -0.46
C VAL A 152 -25.71 -14.15 0.06
N TYR A 153 -25.46 -13.92 1.34
CA TYR A 153 -24.16 -14.06 1.98
C TYR A 153 -24.19 -14.98 3.19
N SER A 154 -23.09 -15.70 3.43
CA SER A 154 -22.92 -16.53 4.62
C SER A 154 -22.38 -15.70 5.79
N HIS A 155 -22.36 -16.28 7.00
CA HIS A 155 -21.83 -15.62 8.20
C HIS A 155 -20.39 -15.08 8.03
N TRP A 156 -19.57 -15.72 7.18
CA TRP A 156 -18.17 -15.35 6.95
C TRP A 156 -17.99 -13.94 6.38
N SER A 157 -18.92 -13.46 5.54
CA SER A 157 -18.89 -12.10 4.98
C SER A 157 -19.17 -11.01 6.03
N PHE A 158 -19.66 -11.37 7.22
CA PHE A 158 -20.03 -10.43 8.29
C PHE A 158 -18.99 -10.25 9.40
N ARG A 159 -17.86 -10.96 9.33
CA ARG A 159 -16.86 -11.06 10.41
C ARG A 159 -16.26 -9.75 10.98
N MET A 160 -16.38 -8.63 10.26
CA MET A 160 -15.93 -7.30 10.71
C MET A 160 -17.05 -6.26 10.82
N VAL A 161 -18.29 -6.66 10.55
CA VAL A 161 -19.49 -5.80 10.50
C VAL A 161 -20.02 -5.56 11.92
N ASP A 162 -20.55 -4.36 12.16
CA ASP A 162 -21.28 -4.08 13.40
C ASP A 162 -22.61 -4.87 13.42
N PRO A 163 -22.95 -5.59 14.51
CA PRO A 163 -24.20 -6.33 14.61
C PRO A 163 -25.46 -5.51 14.35
N GLU A 164 -25.47 -4.21 14.67
CA GLU A 164 -26.61 -3.33 14.38
C GLU A 164 -26.74 -3.05 12.88
N VAL A 165 -25.62 -2.81 12.19
CA VAL A 165 -25.60 -2.68 10.72
C VAL A 165 -26.04 -3.99 10.07
N GLN A 166 -25.65 -5.14 10.62
CA GLN A 166 -26.15 -6.43 10.14
C GLN A 166 -27.67 -6.56 10.33
N ARG A 167 -28.20 -6.22 11.52
CA ARG A 167 -29.66 -6.26 11.80
C ARG A 167 -30.47 -5.33 10.90
N GLN A 168 -29.96 -4.13 10.61
CA GLN A 168 -30.71 -3.10 9.90
C GLN A 168 -30.72 -3.30 8.37
N TYR A 169 -29.63 -3.82 7.80
CA TYR A 169 -29.43 -3.87 6.34
C TYR A 169 -29.47 -5.29 5.73
N PHE A 170 -29.72 -6.33 6.54
CA PHE A 170 -29.74 -7.71 6.07
C PHE A 170 -30.88 -8.52 6.70
N TYR A 171 -31.52 -9.37 5.89
CA TYR A 171 -32.61 -10.24 6.32
C TYR A 171 -32.17 -11.71 6.35
N PRO A 172 -32.52 -12.50 7.37
CA PRO A 172 -32.20 -13.92 7.41
C PRO A 172 -32.92 -14.69 6.31
N GLN A 173 -32.21 -15.54 5.60
CA GLN A 173 -32.70 -16.43 4.54
C GLN A 173 -32.09 -17.83 4.73
N GLY A 174 -32.76 -18.65 5.55
CA GLY A 174 -32.24 -19.96 5.95
C GLY A 174 -30.98 -19.82 6.81
N GLN A 175 -29.85 -20.36 6.35
CA GLN A 175 -28.54 -20.24 7.00
C GLN A 175 -27.72 -19.02 6.51
N ASN A 176 -28.26 -18.25 5.57
CA ASN A 176 -27.61 -17.10 4.94
C ASN A 176 -28.37 -15.80 5.23
N TRP A 177 -27.86 -14.68 4.73
CA TRP A 177 -28.43 -13.34 4.86
C TRP A 177 -28.56 -12.69 3.48
N LEU A 178 -29.74 -12.12 3.20
CA LEU A 178 -30.04 -11.35 2.00
C LEU A 178 -29.81 -9.85 2.28
N VAL A 179 -29.08 -9.15 1.41
CA VAL A 179 -28.98 -7.67 1.43
C VAL A 179 -30.36 -7.04 1.29
N ASN A 180 -30.66 -5.99 2.06
CA ASN A 180 -31.96 -5.34 1.99
C ASN A 180 -32.28 -4.82 0.57
N PRO A 181 -33.54 -4.91 0.09
CA PRO A 181 -33.88 -4.48 -1.27
C PRO A 181 -33.52 -3.03 -1.58
N ALA A 182 -33.52 -2.16 -0.56
CA ALA A 182 -33.21 -0.74 -0.69
C ALA A 182 -31.72 -0.48 -1.00
N ALA A 183 -30.76 -1.12 -0.32
CA ALA A 183 -29.35 -1.01 -0.72
C ALA A 183 -29.10 -1.77 -2.03
N LYS A 184 -29.84 -2.88 -2.25
CA LYS A 184 -29.74 -3.69 -3.46
C LYS A 184 -30.11 -2.93 -4.74
N SER A 185 -31.14 -2.08 -4.70
CA SER A 185 -31.56 -1.29 -5.85
C SER A 185 -30.61 -0.16 -6.25
N LEU A 186 -29.69 0.25 -5.36
CA LEU A 186 -28.68 1.27 -5.65
C LEU A 186 -27.47 0.71 -6.42
N VAL A 187 -27.32 -0.62 -6.50
CA VAL A 187 -26.13 -1.28 -7.04
C VAL A 187 -26.45 -2.04 -8.33
N ARG A 188 -25.65 -1.83 -9.37
CA ARG A 188 -25.68 -2.62 -10.62
C ARG A 188 -24.33 -3.30 -10.86
N PHE A 189 -24.37 -4.58 -11.21
CA PHE A 189 -23.19 -5.40 -11.49
C PHE A 189 -22.97 -5.63 -12.98
N LEU A 190 -21.79 -5.27 -13.49
CA LEU A 190 -21.40 -5.43 -14.90
C LEU A 190 -20.11 -6.24 -15.03
N LYS A 191 -20.05 -7.15 -16.00
CA LYS A 191 -18.79 -7.80 -16.38
C LYS A 191 -17.89 -6.75 -17.04
N LEU A 192 -16.67 -6.60 -16.53
CA LEU A 192 -15.68 -5.68 -17.09
C LEU A 192 -14.28 -6.14 -16.72
N ASN A 193 -13.44 -6.29 -17.74
CA ASN A 193 -12.01 -6.48 -17.59
C ASN A 193 -11.32 -5.11 -17.63
N LEU A 194 -10.69 -4.73 -16.51
CA LEU A 194 -10.04 -3.43 -16.35
C LEU A 194 -8.92 -3.20 -17.38
N VAL A 195 -8.27 -4.25 -17.88
CA VAL A 195 -7.14 -4.18 -18.82
C VAL A 195 -7.61 -4.17 -20.28
N SER A 196 -8.36 -5.19 -20.72
CA SER A 196 -8.76 -5.30 -22.13
C SER A 196 -9.85 -4.31 -22.52
N ASP A 197 -10.83 -4.10 -21.64
CA ASP A 197 -12.07 -3.47 -22.08
C ASP A 197 -11.96 -1.96 -22.12
N ASN A 198 -12.71 -1.33 -23.03
CA ASN A 198 -12.83 0.12 -23.04
C ASN A 198 -13.79 0.56 -21.92
N CYS A 199 -13.26 0.60 -20.68
CA CYS A 199 -13.95 1.08 -19.49
C CYS A 199 -14.58 2.47 -19.71
N THR A 200 -13.95 3.30 -20.55
CA THR A 200 -14.44 4.63 -20.90
C THR A 200 -15.79 4.57 -21.63
N ASN A 201 -16.07 3.54 -22.44
CA ASN A 201 -17.38 3.37 -23.07
C ASN A 201 -18.39 2.75 -22.10
N ALA A 202 -18.03 1.65 -21.43
CA ALA A 202 -18.93 0.94 -20.53
C ALA A 202 -19.35 1.80 -19.32
N ILE A 203 -18.39 2.47 -18.67
CA ILE A 203 -18.61 3.27 -17.46
C ILE A 203 -18.97 4.73 -17.80
N ALA A 204 -18.36 5.38 -18.81
CA ALA A 204 -18.75 6.76 -19.10
C ALA A 204 -20.09 6.91 -19.86
N SER A 205 -20.71 5.81 -20.30
CA SER A 205 -22.14 5.78 -20.65
C SER A 205 -23.03 6.21 -19.46
N LEU A 206 -22.54 6.03 -18.24
CA LEU A 206 -23.15 6.45 -16.98
C LEU A 206 -22.77 7.91 -16.61
N GLY A 207 -21.92 8.55 -17.40
CA GLY A 207 -21.30 9.84 -17.07
C GLY A 207 -20.05 9.72 -16.20
N LYS A 208 -19.55 10.87 -15.72
CA LYS A 208 -18.32 10.94 -14.92
C LYS A 208 -18.56 10.50 -13.47
N ILE A 209 -17.60 9.77 -12.91
CA ILE A 209 -17.65 9.13 -11.59
C ILE A 209 -17.14 10.06 -10.48
N ASP A 210 -17.73 10.01 -9.27
CA ASP A 210 -17.29 10.81 -8.11
C ASP A 210 -16.28 10.07 -7.21
N LEU A 211 -16.44 8.75 -7.06
CA LEU A 211 -15.54 7.87 -6.30
C LEU A 211 -15.29 6.55 -7.03
N ILE A 212 -14.03 6.14 -7.11
CA ILE A 212 -13.61 4.79 -7.52
C ILE A 212 -12.95 4.11 -6.32
N LEU A 213 -13.45 2.93 -5.94
CA LEU A 213 -12.72 1.96 -5.13
C LEU A 213 -12.12 0.92 -6.07
N CYS A 214 -10.82 0.63 -5.93
CA CYS A 214 -10.17 -0.48 -6.62
C CYS A 214 -9.15 -1.10 -5.67
N ARG A 215 -9.64 -2.00 -4.80
CA ARG A 215 -8.98 -2.37 -3.55
C ARG A 215 -8.70 -3.87 -3.51
N ASN A 216 -7.46 -4.24 -3.21
CA ASN A 216 -6.98 -5.63 -3.24
C ASN A 216 -7.08 -6.28 -4.64
N VAL A 217 -6.92 -5.48 -5.70
CA VAL A 217 -6.97 -5.90 -7.12
C VAL A 217 -5.60 -5.80 -7.77
N PHE A 218 -4.91 -4.67 -7.57
CA PHE A 218 -3.62 -4.40 -8.19
C PHE A 218 -2.50 -5.29 -7.63
N VAL A 219 -2.68 -5.90 -6.46
CA VAL A 219 -1.80 -6.98 -5.94
C VAL A 219 -1.63 -8.17 -6.91
N TYR A 220 -2.55 -8.35 -7.86
CA TYR A 220 -2.49 -9.41 -8.88
C TYR A 220 -2.02 -8.91 -10.25
N PHE A 221 -1.72 -7.63 -10.44
CA PHE A 221 -1.47 -7.04 -11.76
C PHE A 221 0.02 -6.75 -11.99
N GLU A 222 0.49 -6.88 -13.23
CA GLU A 222 1.81 -6.35 -13.60
C GLU A 222 1.79 -4.81 -13.71
N LYS A 223 2.92 -4.17 -13.38
CA LYS A 223 3.05 -2.70 -13.35
C LYS A 223 2.55 -1.99 -14.63
N PRO A 224 2.81 -2.46 -15.86
CA PRO A 224 2.31 -1.80 -17.07
C PRO A 224 0.78 -1.74 -17.12
N TYR A 225 0.11 -2.83 -16.71
CA TYR A 225 -1.35 -2.92 -16.68
C TYR A 225 -1.95 -2.07 -15.56
N ILE A 226 -1.30 -1.97 -14.40
CA ILE A 226 -1.71 -1.03 -13.34
C ILE A 226 -1.73 0.41 -13.89
N VAL A 227 -0.64 0.86 -14.52
CA VAL A 227 -0.55 2.21 -15.11
C VAL A 227 -1.62 2.42 -16.21
N GLN A 228 -1.89 1.40 -17.03
CA GLN A 228 -2.95 1.45 -18.04
C GLN A 228 -4.35 1.64 -17.40
N VAL A 229 -4.66 0.90 -16.32
CA VAL A 229 -5.93 1.02 -15.61
C VAL A 229 -6.07 2.37 -14.92
N LEU A 230 -5.02 2.87 -14.27
CA LEU A 230 -5.05 4.18 -13.57
C LEU A 230 -5.33 5.33 -14.55
N ARG A 231 -4.78 5.30 -15.77
CA ARG A 231 -5.13 6.26 -16.84
C ARG A 231 -6.61 6.18 -17.25
N LYS A 232 -7.20 4.99 -17.36
CA LYS A 232 -8.64 4.82 -17.63
C LYS A 232 -9.48 5.40 -16.48
N PHE A 233 -9.09 5.15 -15.22
CA PHE A 233 -9.74 5.72 -14.04
C PHE A 233 -9.69 7.25 -14.07
N TYR A 234 -8.52 7.84 -14.34
CA TYR A 234 -8.36 9.29 -14.47
C TYR A 234 -9.30 9.90 -15.52
N GLN A 235 -9.47 9.24 -16.68
CA GLN A 235 -10.37 9.70 -17.73
C GLN A 235 -11.84 9.74 -17.30
N VAL A 236 -12.34 8.74 -16.56
CA VAL A 236 -13.77 8.66 -16.16
C VAL A 236 -14.08 9.39 -14.85
N LEU A 237 -13.10 9.57 -13.97
CA LEU A 237 -13.25 10.28 -12.70
C LEU A 237 -13.51 11.78 -12.92
N ARG A 238 -14.42 12.37 -12.12
CA ARG A 238 -14.71 13.81 -12.12
C ARG A 238 -13.51 14.60 -11.58
N PRO A 239 -13.29 15.85 -12.03
CA PRO A 239 -12.46 16.79 -11.32
C PRO A 239 -12.97 16.99 -9.87
N GLY A 240 -12.08 16.83 -8.90
CA GLY A 240 -12.38 16.73 -7.48
C GLY A 240 -12.87 15.35 -6.99
N GLY A 241 -13.02 14.38 -7.88
CA GLY A 241 -13.37 13.00 -7.52
C GLY A 241 -12.18 12.20 -7.00
N TYR A 242 -12.47 11.12 -6.26
CA TYR A 242 -11.48 10.31 -5.55
C TYR A 242 -11.30 8.89 -6.12
N LEU A 243 -10.09 8.37 -5.98
CA LEU A 243 -9.69 6.99 -6.18
C LEU A 243 -9.08 6.46 -4.87
N MET A 244 -9.59 5.35 -4.36
CA MET A 244 -9.07 4.66 -3.18
C MET A 244 -8.68 3.23 -3.56
N THR A 245 -7.41 2.89 -3.31
CA THR A 245 -6.87 1.52 -3.41
C THR A 245 -6.69 0.92 -2.02
N ALA A 246 -6.37 -0.37 -1.90
CA ALA A 246 -5.87 -0.88 -0.63
C ALA A 246 -4.45 -0.34 -0.36
N HIS A 247 -4.01 -0.48 0.89
CA HIS A 247 -2.73 0.05 1.37
C HIS A 247 -1.56 -0.45 0.52
N ALA A 248 -0.65 0.48 0.19
CA ALA A 248 0.57 0.26 -0.58
C ALA A 248 0.43 -0.40 -1.98
N GLU A 249 -0.79 -0.62 -2.52
CA GLU A 249 -0.99 -1.28 -3.81
C GLU A 249 -0.24 -0.57 -4.95
N ILE A 250 -0.43 0.76 -5.05
CA ILE A 250 0.15 1.61 -6.10
C ILE A 250 1.32 2.48 -5.62
N GLN A 251 1.84 2.20 -4.42
CA GLN A 251 3.01 2.91 -3.87
C GLN A 251 4.25 2.74 -4.76
N GLY A 252 5.00 3.83 -4.97
CA GLY A 252 6.19 3.86 -5.84
C GLY A 252 5.88 3.86 -7.34
N LEU A 253 4.62 4.05 -7.75
CA LEU A 253 4.26 4.44 -9.11
C LEU A 253 4.18 5.95 -9.20
N LEU A 254 4.81 6.55 -10.23
CA LEU A 254 4.63 7.95 -10.56
C LEU A 254 3.24 8.15 -11.15
N LEU A 255 2.43 9.01 -10.51
CA LEU A 255 1.04 9.28 -10.85
C LEU A 255 0.84 10.78 -11.05
N ASP A 256 1.57 11.38 -11.98
CA ASP A 256 1.59 12.82 -12.26
C ASP A 256 0.19 13.43 -12.54
N GLU A 257 -0.79 12.60 -12.92
CA GLU A 257 -2.19 12.97 -13.14
C GLU A 257 -3.04 13.04 -11.84
N PHE A 258 -2.60 12.39 -10.76
CA PHE A 258 -3.36 12.28 -9.51
C PHE A 258 -2.64 12.97 -8.34
N LYS A 259 -3.38 13.79 -7.59
CA LYS A 259 -2.92 14.30 -6.31
C LYS A 259 -3.11 13.25 -5.23
N ALA A 260 -2.05 12.89 -4.51
CA ALA A 260 -2.18 12.08 -3.30
C ALA A 260 -2.81 12.90 -2.17
N CYS A 261 -3.80 12.33 -1.49
CA CYS A 261 -4.46 12.87 -0.31
C CYS A 261 -4.23 11.90 0.85
N ILE A 262 -3.67 12.39 1.94
CA ILE A 262 -3.11 11.56 3.01
C ILE A 262 -3.96 11.69 4.27
N PHE A 263 -4.38 10.55 4.82
CA PHE A 263 -5.12 10.43 6.07
C PHE A 263 -4.46 9.36 6.94
N PRO A 264 -4.60 9.40 8.28
CA PRO A 264 -4.09 8.34 9.17
C PRO A 264 -4.59 6.95 8.78
N GLU A 265 -5.84 6.86 8.32
CA GLU A 265 -6.46 5.61 7.90
C GLU A 265 -5.97 5.10 6.54
N SER A 266 -5.53 5.98 5.62
CA SER A 266 -5.10 5.62 4.26
C SER A 266 -4.51 6.80 3.48
N VAL A 267 -3.63 6.50 2.53
CA VAL A 267 -3.43 7.37 1.35
C VAL A 267 -4.54 7.06 0.33
N ILE A 268 -5.12 8.09 -0.26
CA ILE A 268 -6.03 8.01 -1.41
C ILE A 268 -5.58 9.02 -2.47
N TYR A 269 -6.24 9.05 -3.62
CA TYR A 269 -5.84 9.86 -4.77
C TYR A 269 -7.02 10.69 -5.25
N GLN A 270 -6.79 11.95 -5.61
CA GLN A 270 -7.82 12.85 -6.14
C GLN A 270 -7.43 13.32 -7.54
N ARG A 271 -8.38 13.34 -8.46
CA ARG A 271 -8.21 14.08 -9.71
C ARG A 271 -8.39 15.56 -9.40
N GLU A 272 -7.39 16.39 -9.69
CA GLU A 272 -7.47 17.82 -9.38
C GLU A 272 -8.64 18.52 -10.12
N LYS A 273 -9.17 19.56 -9.49
CA LYS A 273 -10.09 20.50 -10.15
C LYS A 273 -9.23 21.38 -11.06
N PRO A 274 -9.59 21.59 -12.36
CA PRO A 274 -8.87 22.56 -13.18
C PRO A 274 -8.93 23.92 -12.47
N PRO A 275 -7.85 24.72 -12.49
CA PRO A 275 -7.82 25.99 -11.79
C PRO A 275 -8.98 26.85 -12.26
N GLN A 276 -9.87 27.21 -11.31
CA GLN A 276 -10.87 28.21 -11.58
C GLN A 276 -10.11 29.52 -11.80
N ASN A 277 -10.11 30.01 -13.04
CA ASN A 277 -9.65 31.35 -13.36
C ASN A 277 -10.55 32.34 -12.60
N LEU A 278 -10.11 32.72 -11.40
CA LEU A 278 -10.59 33.91 -10.74
C LEU A 278 -10.30 35.07 -11.69
N SER A 279 -11.35 35.60 -12.31
CA SER A 279 -11.28 36.78 -13.16
C SER A 279 -11.01 38.00 -12.29
N VAL A 280 -9.76 38.13 -11.82
CA VAL A 280 -9.29 39.30 -11.08
C VAL A 280 -9.20 40.45 -12.08
N SER A 281 -10.25 41.28 -12.10
CA SER A 281 -10.24 42.57 -12.78
C SER A 281 -9.16 43.46 -12.17
N SER A 282 -7.96 43.38 -12.72
CA SER A 282 -6.81 44.17 -12.30
C SER A 282 -7.00 45.61 -12.77
N PRO A 283 -6.95 46.61 -11.88
CA PRO A 283 -6.94 48.00 -12.30
C PRO A 283 -5.60 48.32 -12.98
N ASN A 284 -5.66 48.98 -14.13
CA ASN A 284 -4.47 49.38 -14.88
C ASN A 284 -3.55 50.27 -14.02
N VAL A 285 -2.29 49.84 -13.86
CA VAL A 285 -1.19 50.73 -13.44
C VAL A 285 -0.09 50.64 -14.48
N SER A 286 0.14 51.75 -15.18
CA SER A 286 1.06 51.83 -16.31
C SER A 286 2.52 51.69 -15.87
N LEU A 287 3.24 50.79 -16.55
CA LEU A 287 4.70 50.67 -16.44
C LEU A 287 5.39 51.93 -16.98
N ASN A 288 6.41 52.41 -16.27
CA ASN A 288 7.37 53.39 -16.80
C ASN A 288 8.81 52.94 -16.54
N HIS A 289 9.69 53.22 -17.50
CA HIS A 289 11.01 52.61 -17.65
C HIS A 289 12.03 52.90 -16.53
N ARG A 290 12.95 51.96 -16.29
CA ARG A 290 14.35 52.08 -16.77
C ARG A 290 15.13 50.74 -16.77
N GLN A 291 16.11 50.73 -17.68
CA GLN A 291 16.84 49.63 -18.34
C GLN A 291 17.93 48.90 -17.50
N PRO A 292 18.60 47.85 -18.04
CA PRO A 292 19.17 46.75 -17.26
C PRO A 292 20.71 46.75 -17.16
N LEU A 293 21.25 45.83 -16.36
CA LEU A 293 22.63 45.35 -16.46
C LEU A 293 22.73 43.84 -16.18
N SER A 294 23.63 43.19 -16.91
CA SER A 294 24.18 41.84 -16.66
C SER A 294 25.72 41.96 -16.51
N PRO A 295 26.48 40.87 -16.43
CA PRO A 295 26.70 40.06 -15.23
C PRO A 295 28.18 40.13 -14.74
N LEU A 296 28.51 39.36 -13.69
CA LEU A 296 29.81 38.72 -13.36
C LEU A 296 30.33 38.93 -11.93
N LEU A 297 30.82 37.81 -11.38
CA LEU A 297 31.99 37.62 -10.51
C LEU A 297 32.23 38.51 -9.26
N ASN A 298 32.08 37.82 -8.11
CA ASN A 298 33.16 37.56 -7.14
C ASN A 298 33.84 38.73 -6.36
N ARG A 299 33.58 38.70 -5.04
CA ARG A 299 34.58 38.57 -3.95
C ARG A 299 34.86 39.79 -3.05
N ALA A 300 34.96 39.47 -1.74
CA ALA A 300 35.61 40.19 -0.64
C ALA A 300 34.82 41.38 -0.04
N TYR A 301 34.98 41.77 1.24
CA TYR A 301 36.13 41.66 2.17
C TYR A 301 35.75 41.64 3.68
N TYR A 302 36.64 41.05 4.51
CA TYR A 302 37.07 41.48 5.88
C TYR A 302 36.06 41.58 7.06
N HIS A 303 36.41 41.45 8.36
CA HIS A 303 37.66 41.22 9.16
C HIS A 303 37.26 40.85 10.64
N PRO A 304 38.12 40.79 11.69
CA PRO A 304 39.59 40.52 11.81
C PRO A 304 40.05 39.59 12.99
N ASN A 305 41.33 39.16 12.95
CA ASN A 305 42.30 38.84 14.04
C ASN A 305 41.96 37.80 15.15
N GLY A 306 42.84 36.87 15.55
CA GLY A 306 44.24 36.52 15.21
C GLY A 306 44.58 35.09 15.73
N SER A 307 45.81 34.55 15.80
CA SER A 307 47.18 35.05 15.55
C SER A 307 48.08 33.90 14.99
N ARG A 308 49.35 33.70 15.42
CA ARG A 308 50.28 32.67 14.86
C ARG A 308 51.32 32.08 15.84
N LEU A 309 51.45 30.72 15.82
CA LEU A 309 52.67 29.85 15.72
C LEU A 309 53.87 30.02 16.70
N PRO A 310 54.81 29.03 16.90
CA PRO A 310 55.28 28.00 15.94
C PRO A 310 55.64 26.57 16.47
N SER A 311 56.08 25.69 15.55
CA SER A 311 56.78 24.39 15.77
C SER A 311 58.30 24.56 15.98
N PRO A 312 59.09 23.54 16.42
CA PRO A 312 59.68 22.55 15.47
C PRO A 312 60.13 21.16 16.05
N SER A 313 60.66 20.29 15.14
CA SER A 313 61.72 19.24 15.35
C SER A 313 61.35 17.72 15.36
N GLN A 314 61.96 16.98 14.43
CA GLN A 314 62.42 15.56 14.56
C GLN A 314 63.92 15.58 15.00
N PRO A 315 64.74 14.48 15.05
CA PRO A 315 64.58 13.02 14.83
C PRO A 315 65.13 12.22 16.08
N PRO A 316 65.69 10.97 16.07
CA PRO A 316 65.98 10.00 14.99
C PRO A 316 65.65 8.51 15.23
N ALA A 317 65.95 7.70 14.21
CA ALA A 317 65.89 6.24 14.21
C ALA A 317 67.14 5.58 14.82
N ASN A 318 67.09 4.27 15.07
CA ASN A 318 68.31 3.46 15.17
C ASN A 318 68.12 2.01 14.68
N HIS A 319 69.19 1.41 14.15
CA HIS A 319 69.21 0.08 13.55
C HIS A 319 69.52 -1.04 14.55
N GLY A 320 69.11 -2.27 14.23
CA GLY A 320 69.64 -3.52 14.78
C GLY A 320 69.64 -4.63 13.73
N GLN A 321 70.81 -5.18 13.40
CA GLN A 321 71.01 -6.25 12.42
C GLN A 321 71.38 -7.60 13.08
N GLN A 322 71.43 -8.65 12.24
CA GLN A 322 71.93 -10.02 12.47
C GLN A 322 70.88 -11.02 12.98
N LYS A 323 70.86 -12.30 12.54
CA LYS A 323 71.92 -13.11 11.89
C LYS A 323 71.34 -14.15 10.91
N GLN A 324 72.14 -14.62 9.96
CA GLN A 324 71.79 -15.70 9.02
C GLN A 324 71.91 -17.10 9.67
N GLY A 325 71.12 -18.06 9.17
CA GLY A 325 71.31 -19.49 9.39
C GLY A 325 70.70 -20.28 8.22
N ASN A 326 71.53 -21.05 7.52
CA ASN A 326 71.14 -21.83 6.33
C ASN A 326 71.00 -23.31 6.71
N LEU A 327 69.91 -23.97 6.36
CA LEU A 327 69.83 -25.43 6.27
C LEU A 327 68.76 -25.85 5.25
N SER A 328 69.09 -26.83 4.42
CA SER A 328 68.30 -27.27 3.27
C SER A 328 67.57 -28.60 3.53
N THR A 329 66.57 -28.91 2.69
CA THR A 329 65.80 -30.18 2.61
C THR A 329 64.86 -30.43 3.82
N LEU A 330 63.54 -30.53 3.65
CA LEU A 330 62.83 -31.53 2.85
C LEU A 330 61.47 -31.01 2.34
N SER A 331 61.07 -31.40 1.14
CA SER A 331 59.76 -31.06 0.57
C SER A 331 58.63 -31.85 1.24
N ILE A 332 57.71 -31.14 1.89
CA ILE A 332 56.35 -31.62 2.16
C ILE A 332 55.39 -30.55 1.65
N VAL A 333 54.63 -30.88 0.61
CA VAL A 333 53.55 -30.02 0.10
C VAL A 333 52.35 -30.19 1.04
N PRO A 334 51.89 -29.15 1.75
CA PRO A 334 50.60 -29.22 2.42
C PRO A 334 49.48 -29.26 1.37
N PRO A 335 48.37 -29.96 1.60
CA PRO A 335 47.19 -29.80 0.74
C PRO A 335 46.74 -28.34 0.78
N PRO A 336 46.08 -27.83 -0.28
CA PRO A 336 45.60 -26.45 -0.30
C PRO A 336 44.62 -26.24 0.86
N ILE A 337 45.04 -25.42 1.83
CA ILE A 337 44.13 -24.89 2.84
C ILE A 337 43.20 -23.95 2.09
N SER A 338 41.97 -24.40 1.83
CA SER A 338 40.88 -23.54 1.39
C SER A 338 40.81 -22.36 2.35
N ALA A 339 41.10 -21.15 1.86
CA ALA A 339 41.15 -19.97 2.69
C ALA A 339 39.79 -19.79 3.36
N ILE A 340 39.76 -19.90 4.69
CA ILE A 340 38.59 -19.51 5.48
C ILE A 340 38.47 -18.00 5.29
N PRO A 341 37.37 -17.48 4.69
CA PRO A 341 37.23 -16.05 4.46
C PRO A 341 37.35 -15.32 5.80
N THR A 342 38.11 -14.23 5.81
CA THR A 342 38.36 -13.43 7.01
C THR A 342 37.07 -12.86 7.60
N ALA A 343 37.06 -12.51 8.89
CA ALA A 343 35.86 -11.99 9.55
C ALA A 343 35.25 -10.76 8.84
N SER A 344 36.08 -9.94 8.18
CA SER A 344 35.62 -8.83 7.31
C SER A 344 34.96 -9.31 6.02
N GLU A 345 35.51 -10.33 5.34
CA GLU A 345 34.93 -10.88 4.12
C GLU A 345 33.59 -11.59 4.39
N GLN A 346 33.50 -12.29 5.52
CA GLN A 346 32.24 -12.87 6.00
C GLN A 346 31.20 -11.77 6.30
N ALA A 347 31.57 -10.72 7.04
CA ALA A 347 30.67 -9.60 7.32
C ALA A 347 30.16 -8.90 6.04
N ILE A 348 31.03 -8.75 5.03
CA ILE A 348 30.66 -8.18 3.72
C ILE A 348 29.68 -9.11 2.99
N ALA A 349 29.96 -10.41 2.87
CA ALA A 349 29.06 -11.38 2.22
C ALA A 349 27.68 -11.47 2.93
N ILE A 350 27.69 -11.46 4.26
CA ILE A 350 26.49 -11.44 5.12
C ILE A 350 25.64 -10.20 4.82
N SER A 351 26.27 -9.01 4.73
CA SER A 351 25.57 -7.76 4.40
C SER A 351 24.96 -7.78 2.98
N GLN A 352 25.70 -8.30 1.99
CA GLN A 352 25.23 -8.40 0.60
C GLN A 352 24.00 -9.32 0.45
N SER A 353 23.98 -10.46 1.15
CA SER A 353 22.85 -11.40 1.12
C SER A 353 21.54 -10.78 1.63
N LEU A 354 21.60 -9.98 2.69
CA LEU A 354 20.44 -9.26 3.22
C LEU A 354 20.04 -8.05 2.36
N GLU A 355 20.98 -7.36 1.71
CA GLU A 355 20.66 -6.29 0.76
C GLU A 355 19.92 -6.80 -0.49
N GLU A 356 20.23 -8.01 -0.97
CA GLU A 356 19.41 -8.66 -2.01
C GLU A 356 17.99 -8.94 -1.53
N ALA A 357 17.81 -9.45 -0.31
CA ALA A 357 16.49 -9.66 0.26
C ALA A 357 15.70 -8.35 0.42
N LYS A 358 16.34 -7.26 0.86
CA LYS A 358 15.73 -5.92 0.92
C LYS A 358 15.29 -5.42 -0.47
N LYS A 359 16.11 -5.63 -1.52
CA LYS A 359 15.73 -5.31 -2.90
C LYS A 359 14.51 -6.11 -3.37
N LEU A 360 14.46 -7.41 -3.09
CA LEU A 360 13.33 -8.27 -3.42
C LEU A 360 12.04 -7.85 -2.67
N ILE A 361 12.14 -7.47 -1.39
CA ILE A 361 11.03 -6.90 -0.61
C ILE A 361 10.51 -5.60 -1.26
N ASN A 362 11.41 -4.69 -1.66
CA ASN A 362 11.03 -3.45 -2.35
C ASN A 362 10.43 -3.71 -3.75
N GLN A 363 10.79 -4.82 -4.39
CA GLN A 363 10.19 -5.31 -5.63
C GLN A 363 8.89 -6.10 -5.41
N LYS A 364 8.42 -6.25 -4.16
CA LYS A 364 7.26 -7.06 -3.74
C LYS A 364 7.41 -8.57 -4.01
N ALA A 365 8.63 -9.05 -4.27
CA ALA A 365 8.98 -10.46 -4.48
C ALA A 365 9.14 -11.21 -3.15
N TYR A 366 8.09 -11.19 -2.32
CA TYR A 366 8.15 -11.60 -0.92
C TYR A 366 8.54 -13.07 -0.70
N ASN A 367 8.18 -13.99 -1.58
CA ASN A 367 8.54 -15.41 -1.40
C ASN A 367 10.01 -15.69 -1.72
N GLU A 368 10.59 -15.01 -2.72
CA GLU A 368 12.02 -15.12 -3.03
C GLU A 368 12.87 -14.47 -1.94
N ALA A 369 12.42 -13.30 -1.44
CA ALA A 369 13.00 -12.69 -0.26
C ALA A 369 12.89 -13.61 0.96
N LEU A 370 11.72 -14.20 1.23
CA LEU A 370 11.50 -15.08 2.38
C LEU A 370 12.40 -16.31 2.30
N LYS A 371 12.52 -16.94 1.13
CA LYS A 371 13.42 -18.09 0.94
C LYS A 371 14.88 -17.72 1.21
N LYS A 372 15.37 -16.62 0.62
CA LYS A 372 16.74 -16.13 0.88
C LYS A 372 16.97 -15.80 2.36
N VAL A 373 16.02 -15.15 3.02
CA VAL A 373 16.15 -14.80 4.44
C VAL A 373 16.02 -16.04 5.34
N GLN A 374 15.21 -17.05 4.99
CA GLN A 374 15.15 -18.34 5.69
C GLN A 374 16.47 -19.12 5.56
N GLU A 375 17.04 -19.20 4.36
CA GLU A 375 18.36 -19.80 4.11
C GLU A 375 19.46 -19.06 4.90
N PHE A 376 19.37 -17.74 4.98
CA PHE A 376 20.28 -16.92 5.79
C PHE A 376 20.09 -17.16 7.30
N VAL A 377 18.86 -17.16 7.81
CA VAL A 377 18.55 -17.40 9.25
C VAL A 377 18.95 -18.81 9.68
N ALA A 378 18.87 -19.81 8.80
CA ALA A 378 19.35 -21.17 9.10
C ALA A 378 20.86 -21.19 9.42
N ASN A 379 21.64 -20.30 8.82
CA ASN A 379 23.08 -20.15 9.07
C ASN A 379 23.40 -19.08 10.15
N HIS A 380 22.50 -18.11 10.34
CA HIS A 380 22.67 -16.96 11.24
C HIS A 380 21.43 -16.73 12.12
N PRO A 381 21.08 -17.66 13.03
CA PRO A 381 19.82 -17.62 13.78
C PRO A 381 19.69 -16.47 14.79
N GLN A 382 20.79 -15.81 15.14
CA GLN A 382 20.82 -14.63 16.03
C GLN A 382 21.00 -13.30 15.26
N ASN A 383 20.67 -13.25 13.98
CA ASN A 383 20.74 -12.00 13.21
C ASN A 383 19.42 -11.19 13.32
N PHE A 384 19.52 -9.97 13.85
CA PHE A 384 18.38 -9.04 14.03
C PHE A 384 17.69 -8.70 12.70
N ASP A 385 18.46 -8.20 11.73
CA ASP A 385 17.93 -7.74 10.44
C ASP A 385 17.16 -8.85 9.72
N ALA A 386 17.68 -10.07 9.75
CA ALA A 386 17.04 -11.21 9.12
C ALA A 386 15.66 -11.52 9.73
N HIS A 387 15.54 -11.57 11.06
CA HIS A 387 14.24 -11.76 11.71
C HIS A 387 13.31 -10.57 11.51
N TYR A 388 13.81 -9.33 11.53
CA TYR A 388 13.01 -8.14 11.21
C TYR A 388 12.46 -8.18 9.77
N LEU A 389 13.28 -8.59 8.79
CA LEU A 389 12.84 -8.74 7.41
C LEU A 389 11.82 -9.89 7.25
N MET A 390 11.99 -11.02 7.95
CA MET A 390 10.95 -12.07 7.99
C MET A 390 9.64 -11.55 8.58
N ALA A 391 9.69 -10.80 9.69
CA ALA A 391 8.51 -10.21 10.29
C ALA A 391 7.78 -9.26 9.32
N LYS A 392 8.53 -8.39 8.63
CA LYS A 392 8.00 -7.47 7.62
C LYS A 392 7.38 -8.21 6.43
N ILE A 393 8.01 -9.29 5.94
CA ILE A 393 7.46 -10.13 4.86
C ILE A 393 6.14 -10.79 5.29
N TYR A 394 6.10 -11.40 6.48
CA TYR A 394 4.91 -12.08 6.98
C TYR A 394 3.76 -11.10 7.24
N ALA A 395 4.05 -9.92 7.80
CA ALA A 395 3.06 -8.85 7.99
C ALA A 395 2.45 -8.42 6.64
N ASN A 396 3.30 -8.09 5.65
CA ASN A 396 2.87 -7.74 4.29
C ASN A 396 2.12 -8.87 3.57
N SER A 397 2.23 -10.10 4.05
CA SER A 397 1.56 -11.30 3.50
C SER A 397 0.32 -11.73 4.32
N GLY A 398 -0.09 -10.96 5.34
CA GLY A 398 -1.24 -11.27 6.20
C GLY A 398 -1.02 -12.45 7.17
N GLN A 399 0.22 -12.91 7.34
CA GLN A 399 0.57 -14.03 8.22
C GLN A 399 0.96 -13.52 9.61
N HIS A 400 -0.01 -12.94 10.31
CA HIS A 400 0.22 -12.18 11.55
C HIS A 400 0.96 -12.99 12.64
N ASP A 401 0.63 -14.26 12.84
CA ASP A 401 1.27 -15.10 13.88
C ASP A 401 2.78 -15.27 13.62
N GLN A 402 3.17 -15.48 12.35
CA GLN A 402 4.57 -15.58 11.96
C GLN A 402 5.27 -14.21 12.04
N ALA A 403 4.57 -13.12 11.72
CA ALA A 403 5.09 -11.77 11.88
C ALA A 403 5.37 -11.43 13.35
N ILE A 404 4.45 -11.77 14.25
CA ILE A 404 4.60 -11.61 15.71
C ILE A 404 5.78 -12.44 16.22
N LEU A 405 5.86 -13.72 15.85
CA LEU A 405 6.96 -14.62 16.24
C LEU A 405 8.33 -14.08 15.82
N HIS A 406 8.45 -13.55 14.61
CA HIS A 406 9.72 -12.99 14.13
C HIS A 406 10.02 -11.60 14.70
N CYS A 407 9.02 -10.79 15.05
CA CYS A 407 9.22 -9.58 15.85
C CYS A 407 9.77 -9.92 17.25
N GLN A 408 9.23 -10.96 17.90
CA GLN A 408 9.70 -11.42 19.21
C GLN A 408 11.16 -11.87 19.15
N LYS A 409 11.53 -12.71 18.18
CA LYS A 409 12.92 -13.14 17.95
C LYS A 409 13.87 -11.97 17.67
N ALA A 410 13.44 -10.97 16.90
CA ALA A 410 14.23 -9.76 16.67
C ALA A 410 14.45 -8.98 17.99
N LEU A 411 13.42 -8.86 18.84
CA LEU A 411 13.49 -8.18 20.13
C LEU A 411 14.27 -8.97 21.21
N GLU A 412 14.35 -10.30 21.11
CA GLU A 412 15.25 -11.12 21.94
C GLU A 412 16.73 -10.81 21.65
N ILE A 413 17.07 -10.55 20.38
CA ILE A 413 18.42 -10.19 19.94
C ILE A 413 18.74 -8.72 20.26
N GLN A 414 17.81 -7.80 19.95
CA GLN A 414 18.00 -6.36 20.16
C GLN A 414 16.74 -5.74 20.78
N SER A 415 16.68 -5.80 22.11
CA SER A 415 15.50 -5.43 22.92
C SER A 415 15.18 -3.92 22.99
N LEU A 416 16.06 -3.08 22.43
CA LEU A 416 15.92 -1.62 22.36
C LEU A 416 15.52 -1.12 20.96
N SER A 417 15.38 -2.00 19.96
CA SER A 417 14.92 -1.62 18.62
C SER A 417 13.44 -1.21 18.61
N ILE A 418 13.09 -0.20 17.80
CA ILE A 418 11.72 0.32 17.69
C ILE A 418 10.95 -0.27 16.50
N GLU A 419 11.67 -0.75 15.49
CA GLU A 419 11.15 -1.22 14.22
C GLU A 419 10.23 -2.45 14.35
N PRO A 420 10.54 -3.46 15.20
CA PRO A 420 9.62 -4.59 15.42
C PRO A 420 8.33 -4.15 16.14
N TYR A 421 8.41 -3.16 17.04
CA TYR A 421 7.22 -2.65 17.73
C TYR A 421 6.27 -1.91 16.80
N TYR A 422 6.74 -1.28 15.72
CA TYR A 422 5.87 -0.72 14.68
C TYR A 422 5.06 -1.80 13.95
N ILE A 423 5.69 -2.93 13.61
CA ILE A 423 4.99 -4.06 12.99
C ILE A 423 3.94 -4.63 13.96
N LEU A 424 4.30 -4.84 15.23
CA LEU A 424 3.38 -5.31 16.27
C LEU A 424 2.22 -4.35 16.54
N LEU A 425 2.47 -3.04 16.49
CA LEU A 425 1.46 -1.98 16.62
C LEU A 425 0.41 -2.07 15.52
N HIS A 426 0.82 -2.10 14.25
CA HIS A 426 -0.12 -2.17 13.14
C HIS A 426 -0.92 -3.48 13.14
N ILE A 427 -0.29 -4.63 13.43
CA ILE A 427 -0.99 -5.91 13.59
C ILE A 427 -2.05 -5.84 14.70
N ALA A 428 -1.72 -5.27 15.86
CA ALA A 428 -2.68 -5.10 16.95
C ALA A 428 -3.85 -4.19 16.56
N GLN A 429 -3.60 -3.11 15.80
CA GLN A 429 -4.64 -2.21 15.31
C GLN A 429 -5.58 -2.87 14.28
N GLU A 430 -5.04 -3.67 13.36
CA GLU A 430 -5.80 -4.45 12.37
C GLU A 430 -6.70 -5.49 13.04
N GLN A 431 -6.16 -6.21 14.03
CA GLN A 431 -6.91 -7.16 14.86
C GLN A 431 -7.91 -6.48 15.82
N GLY A 432 -7.82 -5.16 15.98
CA GLY A 432 -8.67 -4.39 16.89
C GLY A 432 -8.27 -4.44 18.36
N ASP A 433 -7.10 -5.00 18.69
CA ASP A 433 -6.54 -5.05 20.04
C ASP A 433 -5.98 -3.67 20.44
N LEU A 434 -6.87 -2.84 20.97
CA LEU A 434 -6.53 -1.51 21.46
C LEU A 434 -5.56 -1.54 22.65
N GLN A 435 -5.53 -2.62 23.45
CA GLN A 435 -4.67 -2.67 24.62
C GLN A 435 -3.21 -2.88 24.20
N ASN A 436 -2.95 -3.87 23.34
CA ASN A 436 -1.61 -4.09 22.80
C ASN A 436 -1.16 -2.93 21.90
N ALA A 437 -2.05 -2.34 21.09
CA ALA A 437 -1.73 -1.12 20.33
C ALA A 437 -1.23 0.02 21.26
N LYS A 438 -1.89 0.29 22.39
CA LYS A 438 -1.39 1.29 23.36
C LYS A 438 -0.05 0.90 23.97
N ILE A 439 0.17 -0.38 24.28
CA ILE A 439 1.41 -0.88 24.87
C ILE A 439 2.57 -0.67 23.89
N PHE A 440 2.41 -1.10 22.64
CA PHE A 440 3.45 -0.95 21.61
C PHE A 440 3.73 0.51 21.27
N SER A 441 2.71 1.37 21.11
CA SER A 441 2.93 2.81 20.90
C SER A 441 3.70 3.45 22.06
N LYS A 442 3.34 3.16 23.31
CA LYS A 442 4.08 3.67 24.49
C LYS A 442 5.51 3.15 24.54
N ARG A 443 5.74 1.89 24.15
CA ARG A 443 7.06 1.28 24.10
C ARG A 443 7.95 1.93 23.05
N ILE A 444 7.41 2.24 21.87
CA ILE A 444 8.12 3.00 20.83
C ILE A 444 8.46 4.40 21.36
N ILE A 445 7.49 5.14 21.91
CA ILE A 445 7.70 6.50 22.44
C ILE A 445 8.79 6.51 23.52
N TYR A 446 8.82 5.50 24.38
CA TYR A 446 9.85 5.35 25.42
C TYR A 446 11.25 5.05 24.85
N LEU A 447 11.35 4.26 23.78
CA LEU A 447 12.63 3.84 23.18
C LEU A 447 13.18 4.80 22.12
N SER A 448 12.34 5.68 21.56
CA SER A 448 12.72 6.60 20.47
C SER A 448 13.11 8.01 20.94
N ASP A 449 13.11 8.26 22.26
CA ASP A 449 13.28 9.58 22.88
C ASP A 449 12.34 10.66 22.29
N VAL A 450 12.57 11.93 22.65
CA VAL A 450 11.85 13.09 22.13
C VAL A 450 12.37 13.44 20.72
N SER A 451 12.22 12.51 19.77
CA SER A 451 12.74 12.59 18.41
C SER A 451 11.64 12.48 17.34
N ALA A 452 11.99 12.82 16.10
CA ALA A 452 11.11 12.68 14.93
C ALA A 452 10.64 11.22 14.71
N SER A 453 11.43 10.23 15.12
CA SER A 453 11.05 8.81 15.06
C SER A 453 9.83 8.49 15.91
N SER A 454 9.60 9.22 17.00
CA SER A 454 8.45 9.00 17.89
C SER A 454 7.12 9.54 17.36
N ILE A 455 7.13 10.38 16.30
CA ILE A 455 5.94 11.10 15.81
C ILE A 455 4.82 10.14 15.43
N CYS A 456 5.13 9.12 14.63
CA CYS A 456 4.14 8.12 14.21
C CYS A 456 3.48 7.44 15.42
N ALA A 457 4.26 7.05 16.44
CA ALA A 457 3.71 6.37 17.62
C ALA A 457 2.83 7.28 18.49
N HIS A 458 3.10 8.59 18.54
CA HIS A 458 2.20 9.56 19.17
C HIS A 458 0.87 9.67 18.43
N LEU A 459 0.87 9.67 17.10
CA LEU A 459 -0.34 9.72 16.29
C LEU A 459 -1.18 8.45 16.44
N GLU A 460 -0.56 7.28 16.39
CA GLU A 460 -1.26 6.01 16.57
C GLU A 460 -1.85 5.89 17.98
N LEU A 461 -1.10 6.29 19.02
CA LEU A 461 -1.63 6.32 20.38
C LEU A 461 -2.78 7.32 20.55
N ALA A 462 -2.74 8.45 19.86
CA ALA A 462 -3.82 9.43 19.86
C ALA A 462 -5.09 8.83 19.21
N THR A 463 -4.96 8.19 18.05
CA THR A 463 -6.06 7.51 17.36
C THR A 463 -6.67 6.38 18.20
N VAL A 464 -5.86 5.63 18.97
CA VAL A 464 -6.41 4.65 19.91
C VAL A 464 -7.20 5.34 21.03
N HIS A 465 -6.72 6.45 21.59
CA HIS A 465 -7.48 7.19 22.60
C HIS A 465 -8.76 7.83 22.06
N GLU A 466 -8.81 8.25 20.79
CA GLU A 466 -10.09 8.65 20.13
C GLU A 466 -11.07 7.48 20.08
N ARG A 467 -10.61 6.28 19.71
CA ARG A 467 -11.45 5.06 19.67
C ARG A 467 -11.96 4.63 21.06
N GLU A 468 -11.28 5.03 22.13
CA GLU A 468 -11.72 4.84 23.51
C GLU A 468 -12.58 6.01 24.06
N GLY A 469 -12.89 7.02 23.23
CA GLY A 469 -13.61 8.24 23.65
C GLY A 469 -12.79 9.19 24.53
N ASN A 470 -11.50 8.93 24.75
CA ASN A 470 -10.61 9.76 25.57
C ASN A 470 -10.00 10.90 24.75
N LEU A 471 -10.87 11.80 24.28
CA LEU A 471 -10.50 12.98 23.49
C LEU A 471 -9.45 13.89 24.17
N PRO A 472 -9.46 14.13 25.50
CA PRO A 472 -8.44 14.93 26.16
C PRO A 472 -7.03 14.35 26.00
N GLN A 473 -6.88 13.03 26.14
CA GLN A 473 -5.59 12.36 26.00
C GLN A 473 -5.17 12.26 24.53
N ALA A 474 -6.09 12.01 23.61
CA ALA A 474 -5.82 12.06 22.16
C ALA A 474 -5.31 13.45 21.73
N LYS A 475 -5.99 14.52 22.15
CA LYS A 475 -5.60 15.92 21.89
C LYS A 475 -4.19 16.22 22.41
N LYS A 476 -3.85 15.78 23.63
CA LYS A 476 -2.50 15.94 24.19
C LYS A 476 -1.44 15.30 23.29
N LEU A 477 -1.70 14.09 22.79
CA LEU A 477 -0.77 13.36 21.93
C LEU A 477 -0.63 13.98 20.53
N TYR A 478 -1.73 14.48 19.94
CA TYR A 478 -1.66 15.26 18.69
C TYR A 478 -0.86 16.56 18.86
N LEU A 479 -0.99 17.26 19.99
CA LEU A 479 -0.17 18.42 20.31
C LEU A 479 1.31 18.06 20.48
N THR A 480 1.63 16.93 21.13
CA THR A 480 3.02 16.44 21.23
C THR A 480 3.59 16.08 19.85
N ALA A 481 2.84 15.36 19.02
CA ALA A 481 3.23 15.03 17.64
C ALA A 481 3.47 16.29 16.81
N LEU A 482 2.57 17.29 16.88
CA LEU A 482 2.71 18.57 16.20
C LEU A 482 3.93 19.37 16.70
N SER A 483 4.26 19.29 17.99
CA SER A 483 5.45 19.91 18.58
C SER A 483 6.72 19.28 18.01
N LEU A 484 6.83 17.95 18.08
CA LEU A 484 7.93 17.16 17.52
C LEU A 484 8.12 17.40 16.01
N LEU A 485 7.02 17.55 15.27
CA LEU A 485 7.03 17.77 13.82
C LEU A 485 7.73 19.08 13.42
N ASN A 486 7.86 20.06 14.32
CA ASN A 486 8.66 21.27 14.05
C ASN A 486 10.17 20.99 13.94
N THR A 487 10.64 19.81 14.37
CA THR A 487 12.03 19.35 14.17
C THR A 487 12.24 18.71 12.79
N VAL A 488 11.18 18.42 12.04
CA VAL A 488 11.23 17.82 10.70
C VAL A 488 11.08 18.92 9.65
N PRO A 489 12.04 19.10 8.72
CA PRO A 489 11.89 20.04 7.61
C PRO A 489 10.66 19.74 6.76
N ALA A 490 9.90 20.77 6.40
CA ALA A 490 8.57 20.62 5.78
C ALA A 490 8.55 19.82 4.45
N HIS A 491 9.68 19.75 3.75
CA HIS A 491 9.86 19.05 2.47
C HIS A 491 10.46 17.65 2.61
N LEU A 492 10.71 17.16 3.83
CA LEU A 492 11.23 15.82 4.09
C LEU A 492 10.13 14.89 4.62
N PRO A 493 10.21 13.58 4.31
CA PRO A 493 9.28 12.60 4.83
C PRO A 493 9.46 12.41 6.35
N VAL A 494 8.35 12.17 7.04
CA VAL A 494 8.33 11.88 8.48
C VAL A 494 8.66 10.40 8.70
N PRO A 495 9.59 10.06 9.62
CA PRO A 495 9.95 8.67 9.90
C PRO A 495 8.73 7.79 10.24
N TYR A 496 8.76 6.55 9.75
CA TYR A 496 7.71 5.53 9.93
C TYR A 496 6.32 5.91 9.37
N LEU A 497 6.21 7.02 8.63
CA LEU A 497 4.99 7.47 7.94
C LEU A 497 5.14 7.45 6.41
N GLY A 498 6.09 6.69 5.87
CA GLY A 498 6.30 6.54 4.43
C GLY A 498 6.77 7.85 3.77
N GLU A 499 6.06 8.29 2.73
CA GLU A 499 6.39 9.51 1.97
C GLU A 499 5.67 10.77 2.50
N ILE A 500 4.97 10.67 3.64
CA ILE A 500 4.25 11.79 4.26
C ILE A 500 5.23 12.92 4.61
N LEU A 501 5.13 14.06 3.95
CA LEU A 501 5.99 15.22 4.21
C LEU A 501 5.63 15.92 5.52
N GLY A 502 6.64 16.46 6.21
CA GLY A 502 6.45 17.16 7.47
C GLY A 502 5.52 18.37 7.38
N GLY A 503 5.48 19.05 6.22
CA GLY A 503 4.58 20.18 5.97
C GLY A 503 3.11 19.76 5.87
N ASP A 504 2.82 18.69 5.14
CA ASP A 504 1.45 18.20 4.93
C ASP A 504 0.86 17.65 6.23
N LEU A 505 1.64 16.86 6.97
CA LEU A 505 1.23 16.35 8.28
C LEU A 505 0.98 17.48 9.28
N LYS A 506 1.74 18.58 9.20
CA LYS A 506 1.55 19.74 10.08
C LYS A 506 0.22 20.44 9.81
N ALA A 507 -0.11 20.67 8.54
CA ALA A 507 -1.39 21.24 8.15
C ALA A 507 -2.57 20.35 8.58
N TYR A 508 -2.46 19.03 8.38
CA TYR A 508 -3.47 18.06 8.82
C TYR A 508 -3.70 18.11 10.34
N LEU A 509 -2.64 18.06 11.15
CA LEU A 509 -2.77 18.07 12.61
C LEU A 509 -3.34 19.39 13.14
N GLN A 510 -3.00 20.52 12.51
CA GLN A 510 -3.61 21.81 12.85
C GLN A 510 -5.12 21.82 12.55
N GLN A 511 -5.54 21.29 11.40
CA GLN A 511 -6.97 21.15 11.07
C GLN A 511 -7.69 20.19 12.03
N LYS A 512 -7.10 19.03 12.34
CA LYS A 512 -7.68 18.04 13.26
C LYS A 512 -7.84 18.58 14.68
N LEU A 513 -6.84 19.30 15.19
CA LEU A 513 -6.91 19.93 16.52
C LEU A 513 -8.00 21.00 16.63
N ASN A 514 -8.32 21.69 15.53
CA ASN A 514 -9.43 22.64 15.47
C ASN A 514 -10.81 21.93 15.48
N LEU A 515 -10.89 20.69 14.96
CA LEU A 515 -12.12 19.89 15.03
C LEU A 515 -12.35 19.27 16.42
N ILE A 516 -11.28 18.96 17.17
CA ILE A 516 -11.34 18.46 18.57
C ILE A 516 -11.52 19.63 19.59
N LEU A 517 -11.85 20.82 19.11
CA LEU A 517 -12.13 22.02 19.92
C LEU A 517 -13.63 22.38 19.99
N TYR A 518 -14.48 21.63 19.30
CA TYR A 518 -15.94 21.74 19.28
C TYR A 518 -16.58 20.38 19.56
#